data_AF-A0A179EYP8-F1
#
_entry.id   AF-A0A179EYP8-F1
#
_cell.length_a   1.000
_cell.length_b   1.000
_cell.length_c   1.000
_cell.angle_alpha   90.00
_cell.angle_beta   90.00
_cell.angle_gamma   90.00
#
_symmetry.space_group_name_H-M   'P 1'
#
loop_
_entity.id
_entity.type
_entity.pdbx_description
1 polymer ?
#
loop_
_entity_poly.entity_id
_entity_poly.type
_entity_poly.pdbx_seq_one_letter_code
_entity_poly.pdbx_strand_id
1 'polypeptide(L)'
;MAYGTTTDLVPYFDTSWAVLSTIGICLVFIGVMVAGIRGKVSALILVPIVVSAGCAVGNGVHYYEAFLECPPINQAVALVSADIAYTIQEAGLPFYGYIILTGFLAGSSRIIFLTLFWSLMVVILAIRTAIIVINVRVILNRHLSLALYSTIISRLHIGYFLPIAITESISAIFLLKTFRSTLQQSTSCGLRGGKLFRHLMRSTEIRVATLALVGIARTITFSFNMIGNNSPVSKQLDTFVYSVGALFPIVLFIDIIATRQAYDDDSNVRCNTFGGPAAVDQAAGSSDRPATKSTCEHHEDEIFASRHVMRNDEVLRQQAV
;
A
#
# COMPACT_ATOMS: atom_id res chain seq x y z
N MET A 1 -25.15 24.95 44.41
CA MET A 1 -26.60 24.63 44.29
C MET A 1 -26.81 23.96 42.96
N ALA A 2 -27.56 22.84 42.99
CA ALA A 2 -28.27 22.16 41.91
C ALA A 2 -27.49 21.69 40.65
N TYR A 3 -27.62 20.39 40.43
CA TYR A 3 -27.16 19.59 39.28
C TYR A 3 -27.65 20.13 37.92
N GLY A 4 -26.72 20.22 36.97
CA GLY A 4 -26.98 20.17 35.53
C GLY A 4 -26.16 19.03 34.94
N THR A 5 -26.79 17.88 34.79
CA THR A 5 -26.24 16.65 34.19
C THR A 5 -26.35 16.70 32.68
N THR A 6 -25.30 17.11 31.99
CA THR A 6 -24.89 16.57 30.68
C THR A 6 -23.37 16.63 30.64
N THR A 7 -22.71 15.49 30.85
CA THR A 7 -21.36 15.31 30.29
C THR A 7 -21.54 15.43 28.78
N ASP A 8 -21.14 16.55 28.19
CA ASP A 8 -21.17 16.80 26.74
C ASP A 8 -20.19 15.85 26.05
N LEU A 9 -20.56 14.58 25.97
CA LEU A 9 -19.87 13.57 25.21
C LEU A 9 -19.97 13.97 23.74
N VAL A 10 -18.84 14.28 23.12
CA VAL A 10 -18.78 14.62 21.70
C VAL A 10 -19.28 13.40 20.92
N PRO A 11 -20.40 13.51 20.18
CA PRO A 11 -20.95 12.38 19.43
C PRO A 11 -19.92 11.85 18.44
N TYR A 12 -19.83 10.52 18.31
CA TYR A 12 -18.83 9.86 17.46
C TYR A 12 -18.79 10.45 16.05
N PHE A 13 -19.94 10.54 15.39
CA PHE A 13 -20.06 11.00 14.01
C PHE A 13 -19.83 12.51 13.81
N ASP A 14 -19.73 13.29 14.89
CA ASP A 14 -19.35 14.72 14.80
C ASP A 14 -17.82 14.88 14.69
N THR A 15 -17.07 13.79 14.90
CA THR A 15 -15.61 13.79 14.80
C THR A 15 -15.14 13.38 13.40
N SER A 16 -14.04 13.97 12.93
CA SER A 16 -13.38 13.55 11.69
C SER A 16 -12.92 12.08 11.74
N TRP A 17 -12.58 11.59 12.92
CA TRP A 17 -12.13 10.22 13.14
C TRP A 17 -13.19 9.18 12.78
N ALA A 18 -14.46 9.44 13.09
CA ALA A 18 -15.56 8.56 12.71
C ALA A 18 -15.74 8.47 11.19
N VAL A 19 -15.59 9.60 10.49
CA VAL A 19 -15.62 9.63 9.02
C VAL A 19 -14.48 8.79 8.44
N LEU A 20 -13.25 8.94 8.97
CA LEU A 20 -12.10 8.16 8.51
C LEU A 20 -12.24 6.67 8.82
N SER A 21 -12.79 6.32 9.99
CA SER A 21 -13.09 4.93 10.34
C SER A 21 -14.11 4.33 9.34
N THR A 22 -15.16 5.07 9.01
CA THR A 22 -16.18 4.68 8.02
C THR A 22 -15.56 4.50 6.63
N ILE A 23 -14.67 5.41 6.21
CA ILE A 23 -13.90 5.28 4.95
C ILE A 23 -13.10 3.97 4.97
N GLY A 24 -12.39 3.68 6.06
CA GLY A 24 -11.64 2.42 6.22
C GLY A 24 -12.52 1.19 6.04
N ILE A 25 -13.69 1.16 6.68
CA ILE A 25 -14.67 0.07 6.56
C ILE A 25 -15.14 -0.09 5.10
N CYS A 26 -15.53 1.01 4.46
CA CYS A 26 -15.96 1.01 3.06
C CYS A 26 -14.86 0.44 2.14
N LEU A 27 -13.60 0.82 2.36
CA LEU A 27 -12.47 0.35 1.56
C LEU A 27 -12.16 -1.15 1.79
N VAL A 28 -12.40 -1.67 3.00
CA VAL A 28 -12.33 -3.12 3.26
C VAL A 28 -13.38 -3.85 2.42
N PHE A 29 -14.63 -3.40 2.43
CA PHE A 29 -15.70 -4.02 1.63
C PHE A 29 -15.41 -3.93 0.12
N ILE A 30 -14.95 -2.78 -0.37
CA ILE A 30 -14.50 -2.62 -1.75
C ILE A 30 -13.39 -3.63 -2.06
N GLY A 31 -12.40 -3.79 -1.19
CA GLY A 31 -11.33 -4.74 -1.39
C GLY A 31 -11.79 -6.20 -1.44
N VAL A 32 -12.75 -6.58 -0.59
CA VAL A 32 -13.39 -7.90 -0.65
C VAL A 32 -14.15 -8.09 -1.96
N MET A 33 -14.87 -7.07 -2.44
CA MET A 33 -15.54 -7.11 -3.75
C MET A 33 -14.54 -7.28 -4.89
N VAL A 34 -13.43 -6.53 -4.89
CA VAL A 34 -12.38 -6.66 -5.91
C VAL A 34 -11.73 -8.04 -5.86
N ALA A 35 -11.53 -8.62 -4.66
CA ALA A 35 -11.03 -9.98 -4.51
C ALA A 35 -12.01 -11.02 -5.09
N GLY A 36 -13.31 -10.83 -4.85
CA GLY A 36 -14.37 -11.65 -5.45
C GLY A 36 -14.38 -11.58 -6.98
N ILE A 37 -14.28 -10.38 -7.56
CA ILE A 37 -14.20 -10.17 -9.02
C ILE A 37 -12.95 -10.84 -9.63
N ARG A 38 -11.84 -10.86 -8.89
CA ARG A 38 -10.62 -11.55 -9.33
C ARG A 38 -10.67 -13.07 -9.19
N GLY A 39 -11.52 -13.61 -8.33
CA GLY A 39 -11.62 -15.04 -8.06
C GLY A 39 -10.39 -15.64 -7.34
N LYS A 40 -9.36 -14.84 -7.03
CA LYS A 40 -8.13 -15.26 -6.34
C LYS A 40 -7.66 -14.19 -5.36
N VAL A 41 -7.29 -14.61 -4.15
CA VAL A 41 -6.69 -13.73 -3.14
C VAL A 41 -5.16 -13.79 -3.28
N SER A 42 -4.58 -12.73 -3.82
CA SER A 42 -3.13 -12.54 -3.89
C SER A 42 -2.63 -11.66 -2.73
N ALA A 43 -1.37 -11.81 -2.33
CA ALA A 43 -0.73 -10.90 -1.37
C ALA A 43 -0.86 -9.42 -1.78
N LEU A 44 -0.92 -9.13 -3.08
CA LEU A 44 -1.03 -7.77 -3.60
C LEU A 44 -2.38 -7.09 -3.25
N ILE A 45 -3.48 -7.84 -3.27
CA ILE A 45 -4.81 -7.30 -2.90
C ILE A 45 -5.03 -7.27 -1.39
N LEU A 46 -4.30 -8.09 -0.65
CA LEU A 46 -4.36 -8.10 0.81
C LEU A 46 -3.82 -6.79 1.41
N VAL A 47 -2.79 -6.19 0.81
CA VAL A 47 -2.19 -4.94 1.30
C VAL A 47 -3.22 -3.81 1.46
N PRO A 48 -3.95 -3.37 0.41
CA PRO A 48 -4.95 -2.31 0.58
C PRO A 48 -6.09 -2.70 1.52
N ILE A 49 -6.50 -3.97 1.59
CA ILE A 49 -7.51 -4.44 2.55
C ILE A 49 -7.02 -4.29 3.99
N VAL A 50 -5.81 -4.75 4.29
CA VAL A 50 -5.24 -4.72 5.64
C VAL A 50 -4.95 -3.29 6.09
N VAL A 51 -4.43 -2.44 5.20
CA VAL A 51 -4.24 -1.01 5.46
C VAL A 51 -5.57 -0.32 5.76
N SER A 52 -6.62 -0.61 4.99
CA SER A 52 -7.96 -0.07 5.22
C SER A 52 -8.59 -0.57 6.52
N ALA A 53 -8.35 -1.83 6.90
CA ALA A 53 -8.77 -2.35 8.20
C ALA A 53 -8.03 -1.67 9.36
N GLY A 54 -6.73 -1.43 9.21
CA GLY A 54 -5.93 -0.62 10.15
C GLY A 54 -6.50 0.79 10.30
N CYS A 55 -6.90 1.42 9.19
CA CYS A 55 -7.57 2.72 9.21
C CYS A 55 -8.91 2.68 9.95
N ALA A 56 -9.76 1.69 9.67
CA ALA A 56 -11.04 1.52 10.35
C ALA A 56 -10.87 1.42 11.87
N VAL A 57 -10.02 0.49 12.31
CA VAL A 57 -9.79 0.18 13.72
C VAL A 57 -9.07 1.33 14.42
N GLY A 58 -7.99 1.87 13.83
CA GLY A 58 -7.19 2.93 14.44
C GLY A 58 -8.03 4.17 14.75
N ASN A 59 -8.79 4.66 13.76
CA ASN A 59 -9.62 5.84 13.94
C ASN A 59 -10.84 5.58 14.85
N GLY A 60 -11.40 4.36 14.84
CA GLY A 60 -12.52 4.00 15.72
C GLY A 60 -12.10 3.88 17.19
N VAL A 61 -10.96 3.25 17.46
CA VAL A 61 -10.42 3.08 18.82
C VAL A 61 -9.84 4.39 19.37
N HIS A 62 -9.27 5.26 18.51
CA HIS A 62 -8.81 6.58 18.96
C HIS A 62 -9.95 7.43 19.53
N TYR A 63 -11.17 7.31 19.00
CA TYR A 63 -12.32 7.98 19.61
C TYR A 63 -12.57 7.52 21.05
N TYR A 64 -12.43 6.21 21.31
CA TYR A 64 -12.55 5.64 22.64
C TYR A 64 -11.49 6.19 23.61
N GLU A 65 -10.27 6.41 23.13
CA GLU A 65 -9.18 6.96 23.94
C GLU A 65 -9.31 8.47 24.20
N ALA A 66 -9.77 9.24 23.22
CA ALA A 66 -9.76 10.70 23.27
C ALA A 66 -11.03 11.32 23.87
N PHE A 67 -12.20 10.67 23.75
CA PHE A 67 -13.49 11.28 24.09
C PHE A 67 -14.27 10.54 25.18
N LEU A 68 -13.89 9.30 25.55
CA LEU A 68 -14.52 8.58 26.64
C LEU A 68 -13.70 8.66 27.92
N GLU A 69 -14.35 9.02 29.03
CA GLU A 69 -13.75 9.03 30.36
C GLU A 69 -13.57 7.60 30.89
N CYS A 70 -12.47 6.96 30.48
CA CYS A 70 -12.13 5.60 30.88
C CYS A 70 -11.05 5.58 31.97
N PRO A 71 -10.96 4.49 32.77
CA PRO A 71 -9.83 4.28 33.68
C PRO A 71 -8.50 4.32 32.92
N PRO A 72 -7.40 4.83 33.52
CA PRO A 72 -6.12 5.04 32.82
C PRO A 72 -5.55 3.80 32.13
N ILE A 73 -5.79 2.61 32.68
CA ILE A 73 -5.35 1.33 32.10
C ILE A 73 -6.11 1.05 30.80
N ASN A 74 -7.43 1.21 30.79
CA ASN A 74 -8.25 0.99 29.59
C ASN A 74 -7.91 2.00 28.51
N GLN A 75 -7.65 3.25 28.90
CA GLN A 75 -7.20 4.31 27.98
C GLN A 75 -5.83 3.97 27.37
N ALA A 76 -4.88 3.49 28.17
CA ALA A 76 -3.58 3.05 27.68
C ALA A 76 -3.67 1.86 26.71
N VAL A 77 -4.56 0.90 26.97
CA VAL A 77 -4.78 -0.24 26.04
C VAL A 77 -5.40 0.23 24.73
N ALA A 78 -6.38 1.14 24.79
CA ALA A 78 -7.00 1.73 23.60
C ALA A 78 -5.97 2.50 22.77
N LEU A 79 -5.15 3.34 23.41
CA LEU A 79 -4.04 4.05 22.78
C LEU A 79 -3.10 3.10 22.04
N VAL A 80 -2.60 2.06 22.72
CA VAL A 80 -1.67 1.09 22.12
C VAL A 80 -2.31 0.41 20.91
N SER A 81 -3.58 0.04 21.02
CA SER A 81 -4.33 -0.62 19.95
C SER A 81 -4.51 0.30 18.75
N ALA A 82 -4.87 1.57 18.99
CA ALA A 82 -4.98 2.59 17.95
C ALA A 82 -3.62 2.85 17.29
N ASP A 83 -2.55 2.95 18.08
CA ASP A 83 -1.22 3.22 17.56
C ASP A 83 -0.68 2.08 16.68
N ILE A 84 -0.94 0.82 17.04
CA ILE A 84 -0.63 -0.33 16.19
C ILE A 84 -1.41 -0.27 14.88
N ALA A 85 -2.72 0.00 14.95
CA ALA A 85 -3.57 0.07 13.77
C ALA A 85 -3.17 1.21 12.82
N TYR A 86 -2.80 2.38 13.34
CA TYR A 86 -2.20 3.47 12.56
C TYR A 86 -0.87 3.07 11.91
N THR A 87 -0.04 2.31 12.63
CA THR A 87 1.22 1.80 12.05
C THR A 87 0.96 0.90 10.85
N ILE A 88 -0.04 0.02 10.95
CA ILE A 88 -0.47 -0.84 9.85
C ILE A 88 -0.97 0.01 8.69
N GLN A 89 -1.78 1.03 8.96
CA GLN A 89 -2.31 1.92 7.93
C GLN A 89 -1.21 2.69 7.19
N GLU A 90 -0.29 3.30 7.93
CA GLU A 90 0.68 4.26 7.38
C GLU A 90 1.93 3.56 6.83
N ALA A 91 2.51 2.62 7.58
CA ALA A 91 3.69 1.88 7.15
C ALA A 91 3.36 0.64 6.31
N GLY A 92 2.08 0.25 6.22
CA GLY A 92 1.63 -0.86 5.38
C GLY A 92 1.59 -0.54 3.88
N LEU A 93 1.38 0.73 3.50
CA LEU A 93 1.32 1.15 2.10
C LEU A 93 2.59 0.83 1.29
N PRO A 94 3.81 1.05 1.81
CA PRO A 94 5.06 0.66 1.13
C PRO A 94 5.16 -0.82 0.78
N PHE A 95 4.45 -1.71 1.49
CA PHE A 95 4.47 -3.14 1.20
C PHE A 95 3.87 -3.47 -0.16
N TYR A 96 2.98 -2.63 -0.70
CA TYR A 96 2.47 -2.81 -2.05
C TYR A 96 3.60 -2.74 -3.09
N GLY A 97 4.42 -1.69 -3.04
CA GLY A 97 5.58 -1.52 -3.91
C GLY A 97 6.63 -2.61 -3.68
N TYR A 98 6.84 -3.01 -2.42
CA TYR A 98 7.74 -4.10 -2.04
C TYR A 98 7.36 -5.45 -2.69
N ILE A 99 6.09 -5.84 -2.63
CA ILE A 99 5.61 -7.12 -3.22
C ILE A 99 5.82 -7.13 -4.73
N ILE A 100 5.51 -6.03 -5.41
CA ILE A 100 5.76 -5.91 -6.86
C ILE A 100 7.26 -6.03 -7.12
N LEU A 101 8.07 -5.20 -6.44
CA LEU A 101 9.49 -5.10 -6.75
C LEU A 101 10.26 -6.38 -6.46
N THR A 102 9.92 -7.11 -5.39
CA THR A 102 10.52 -8.42 -5.09
C THR A 102 10.24 -9.48 -6.15
N GLY A 103 9.15 -9.36 -6.91
CA GLY A 103 8.85 -10.22 -8.06
C GLY A 103 9.63 -9.84 -9.34
N PHE A 104 10.09 -8.60 -9.45
CA PHE A 104 10.77 -8.08 -10.65
C PHE A 104 12.30 -7.97 -10.52
N LEU A 105 12.83 -7.74 -9.31
CA LEU A 105 14.27 -7.57 -9.07
C LEU A 105 14.98 -8.93 -8.97
N ALA A 106 16.11 -9.07 -9.64
CA ALA A 106 16.98 -10.25 -9.60
C ALA A 106 18.42 -9.89 -9.17
N GLY A 107 19.16 -10.87 -8.66
CA GLY A 107 20.59 -10.74 -8.32
C GLY A 107 20.89 -9.71 -7.22
N SER A 108 22.01 -9.01 -7.36
CA SER A 108 22.52 -8.08 -6.35
C SER A 108 21.60 -6.89 -6.08
N SER A 109 20.86 -6.41 -7.08
CA SER A 109 19.89 -5.31 -6.90
C SER A 109 18.75 -5.69 -5.96
N ARG A 110 18.31 -6.96 -5.98
CA ARG A 110 17.31 -7.48 -5.04
C ARG A 110 17.80 -7.43 -3.61
N ILE A 111 19.04 -7.85 -3.37
CA ILE A 111 19.64 -7.84 -2.03
C ILE A 111 19.75 -6.42 -1.51
N ILE A 112 20.27 -5.48 -2.31
CA ILE A 112 20.40 -4.07 -1.93
C ILE A 112 19.02 -3.49 -1.57
N PHE A 113 18.01 -3.64 -2.43
CA PHE A 113 16.66 -3.15 -2.15
C PHE A 113 16.09 -3.75 -0.86
N LEU A 114 16.19 -5.08 -0.69
CA LEU A 114 15.67 -5.78 0.48
C LEU A 114 16.32 -5.28 1.77
N THR A 115 17.64 -5.10 1.79
CA THR A 115 18.36 -4.57 2.96
C THR A 115 17.96 -3.15 3.31
N LEU A 116 17.81 -2.26 2.32
CA LEU A 116 17.38 -0.87 2.53
C LEU A 116 15.93 -0.77 3.00
N PHE A 117 15.04 -1.57 2.41
CA PHE A 117 13.62 -1.58 2.78
C PHE A 117 13.43 -2.05 4.23
N TRP A 118 14.04 -3.18 4.59
CA TRP A 118 13.89 -3.72 5.94
C TRP A 118 14.60 -2.89 7.00
N SER A 119 15.75 -2.27 6.69
CA SER A 119 16.40 -1.37 7.65
C SER A 119 15.53 -0.15 7.96
N LEU A 120 14.90 0.45 6.95
CA LEU A 120 13.95 1.55 7.15
C LEU A 120 12.71 1.10 7.92
N MET A 121 12.16 -0.09 7.65
CA MET A 121 11.04 -0.64 8.42
C MET A 121 11.37 -0.84 9.89
N VAL A 122 12.57 -1.35 10.21
CA VAL A 122 13.01 -1.48 11.61
C VAL A 122 13.10 -0.12 12.29
N VAL A 123 13.61 0.92 11.59
CA VAL A 123 13.65 2.29 12.11
C VAL A 123 12.25 2.83 12.38
N ILE A 124 11.31 2.65 11.43
CA ILE A 124 9.90 3.06 11.57
C ILE A 124 9.28 2.42 12.82
N LEU A 125 9.44 1.09 12.98
CA LEU A 125 8.90 0.35 14.13
C LEU A 125 9.55 0.76 15.46
N ALA A 126 10.86 1.05 15.47
CA ALA A 126 11.55 1.50 16.67
C ALA A 126 11.05 2.87 17.13
N ILE A 127 10.92 3.83 16.21
CA ILE A 127 10.39 5.18 16.51
C ILE A 127 8.94 5.08 16.99
N ARG A 128 8.12 4.26 16.34
CA ARG A 128 6.73 4.04 16.75
C ARG A 128 6.61 3.44 18.15
N THR A 129 7.45 2.46 18.47
CA THR A 129 7.49 1.87 19.81
C THR A 129 7.87 2.92 20.86
N ALA A 130 8.82 3.81 20.55
CA ALA A 130 9.18 4.90 21.44
C ALA A 130 8.01 5.89 21.66
N ILE A 131 7.25 6.24 20.62
CA ILE A 131 6.02 7.06 20.73
C ILE A 131 5.03 6.41 21.70
N ILE A 132 4.72 5.12 21.49
CA ILE A 132 3.77 4.36 22.33
C ILE A 132 4.21 4.38 23.79
N VAL A 133 5.49 4.08 24.07
CA VAL A 133 6.02 4.02 25.44
C VAL A 133 5.91 5.39 26.14
N ILE A 134 6.19 6.47 25.43
CA ILE A 134 6.06 7.84 25.98
C ILE A 134 4.59 8.15 26.27
N ASN A 135 3.68 7.90 25.31
CA ASN A 135 2.26 8.17 25.46
C ASN A 135 1.65 7.39 26.64
N VAL A 136 1.95 6.08 26.75
CA VAL A 136 1.47 5.23 27.87
C VAL A 136 1.99 5.74 29.21
N ARG A 137 3.27 6.14 29.29
CA ARG A 137 3.85 6.67 30.54
C ARG A 137 3.18 7.97 30.98
N VAL A 138 2.78 8.83 30.03
CA VAL A 138 2.09 10.09 30.33
C VAL A 138 0.68 9.83 30.85
N ILE A 139 -0.06 8.89 30.25
CA ILE A 139 -1.39 8.50 30.72
C ILE A 139 -1.34 7.94 32.14
N LEU A 140 -0.37 7.06 32.44
CA LEU A 140 -0.29 6.38 33.74
C LEU A 140 0.29 7.25 34.86
N ASN A 141 1.33 8.04 34.60
CA ASN A 141 2.11 8.69 35.66
C ASN A 141 1.97 10.22 35.73
N ARG A 142 1.34 10.89 34.74
CA ARG A 142 1.05 12.35 34.71
C ARG A 142 2.19 13.33 35.10
N HIS A 143 3.44 12.88 35.18
CA HIS A 143 4.56 13.67 35.73
C HIS A 143 5.30 14.56 34.70
N LEU A 144 4.89 14.60 33.43
CA LEU A 144 5.58 15.36 32.39
C LEU A 144 4.92 16.72 32.13
N SER A 145 5.71 17.79 32.02
CA SER A 145 5.20 19.10 31.63
C SER A 145 4.65 19.04 30.20
N LEU A 146 3.43 19.55 30.01
CA LEU A 146 2.67 19.43 28.76
C LEU A 146 3.42 20.00 27.55
N ALA A 147 4.18 21.08 27.75
CA ALA A 147 5.00 21.70 26.71
C ALA A 147 6.13 20.78 26.24
N LEU A 148 6.86 20.16 27.17
CA LEU A 148 7.99 19.27 26.85
C LEU A 148 7.49 17.98 26.18
N TYR A 149 6.35 17.45 26.62
CA TYR A 149 5.67 16.34 25.97
C TYR A 149 5.35 16.63 24.49
N SER A 150 4.66 17.76 24.23
CA SER A 150 4.26 18.14 22.88
C SER A 150 5.46 18.30 21.95
N THR A 151 6.56 18.88 22.43
CA THR A 151 7.79 19.05 21.64
C THR A 151 8.45 17.71 21.29
N ILE A 152 8.55 16.79 22.26
CA ILE A 152 9.18 15.48 22.04
C ILE A 152 8.36 14.65 21.05
N ILE A 153 7.06 14.47 21.31
CA ILE A 153 6.16 13.70 20.45
C ILE A 153 6.17 14.23 19.03
N SER A 154 6.25 15.55 18.87
CA SER A 154 6.28 16.14 17.55
C SER A 154 7.54 15.80 16.76
N ARG A 155 8.71 15.83 17.41
CA ARG A 155 9.96 15.43 16.77
C ARG A 155 9.97 13.95 16.42
N LEU A 156 9.40 13.09 17.27
CA LEU A 156 9.29 11.67 16.97
C LEU A 156 8.36 11.41 15.77
N HIS A 157 7.23 12.11 15.66
CA HIS A 157 6.34 11.97 14.50
C HIS A 157 6.99 12.42 13.20
N ILE A 158 7.73 13.54 13.21
CA ILE A 158 8.53 13.96 12.05
C ILE A 158 9.56 12.88 11.68
N GLY A 159 10.26 12.34 12.68
CA GLY A 159 11.21 11.24 12.50
C GLY A 159 10.57 9.92 12.06
N TYR A 160 9.26 9.74 12.26
CA TYR A 160 8.50 8.57 11.81
C TYR A 160 8.05 8.69 10.35
N PHE A 161 7.52 9.86 9.96
CA PHE A 161 7.04 10.08 8.59
C PHE A 161 8.18 10.17 7.57
N LEU A 162 9.35 10.68 7.97
CA LEU A 162 10.50 10.81 7.08
C LEU A 162 11.02 9.46 6.53
N PRO A 163 11.31 8.43 7.34
CA PRO A 163 11.66 7.10 6.86
C PRO A 163 10.59 6.45 5.97
N ILE A 164 9.30 6.70 6.23
CA ILE A 164 8.21 6.23 5.36
C ILE A 164 8.35 6.86 3.97
N ALA A 165 8.50 8.18 3.89
CA ALA A 165 8.68 8.91 2.63
C ALA A 165 9.96 8.48 1.88
N ILE A 166 11.05 8.20 2.60
CA ILE A 166 12.29 7.66 2.03
C ILE A 166 12.05 6.24 1.47
N THR A 167 11.34 5.39 2.21
CA THR A 167 11.02 4.01 1.78
C THR A 167 10.23 4.02 0.47
N GLU A 168 9.26 4.91 0.36
CA GLU A 168 8.48 5.11 -0.86
C GLU A 168 9.34 5.61 -2.01
N SER A 169 10.20 6.59 -1.75
CA SER A 169 11.10 7.16 -2.76
C SER A 169 12.08 6.12 -3.31
N ILE A 170 12.68 5.30 -2.44
CA ILE A 170 13.56 4.19 -2.84
C ILE A 170 12.77 3.18 -3.67
N SER A 171 11.58 2.79 -3.21
CA SER A 171 10.72 1.86 -3.95
C SER A 171 10.38 2.41 -5.33
N ALA A 172 10.06 3.70 -5.45
CA ALA A 172 9.82 4.39 -6.72
C ALA A 172 10.99 4.25 -7.70
N ILE A 173 12.20 4.57 -7.22
CA ILE A 173 13.40 4.62 -8.05
C ILE A 173 13.70 3.24 -8.63
N PHE A 174 13.66 2.19 -7.80
CA PHE A 174 13.93 0.83 -8.26
C PHE A 174 12.85 0.32 -9.21
N LEU A 175 11.59 0.63 -8.94
CA LEU A 175 10.46 0.17 -9.74
C LEU A 175 10.45 0.85 -11.13
N LEU A 176 10.68 2.16 -11.19
CA LEU A 176 10.84 2.91 -12.45
C LEU A 176 12.04 2.43 -13.27
N LYS A 177 13.20 2.20 -12.63
CA LYS A 177 14.39 1.65 -13.31
C LYS A 177 14.10 0.29 -13.93
N THR A 178 13.42 -0.58 -13.19
CA THR A 178 13.11 -1.94 -13.63
C THR A 178 12.12 -1.93 -14.79
N PHE A 179 11.03 -1.17 -14.69
CA PHE A 179 10.05 -1.02 -15.76
C PHE A 179 10.63 -0.40 -17.03
N ARG A 180 11.49 0.61 -16.90
CA ARG A 180 12.17 1.20 -18.05
C ARG A 180 13.07 0.19 -18.75
N SER A 181 13.83 -0.59 -17.99
CA SER A 181 14.71 -1.64 -18.54
C SER A 181 13.89 -2.73 -19.26
N THR A 182 12.82 -3.22 -18.65
CA THR A 182 11.93 -4.22 -19.26
C THR A 182 11.22 -3.69 -20.51
N LEU A 183 10.81 -2.41 -20.50
CA LEU A 183 10.22 -1.78 -21.69
C LEU A 183 11.23 -1.68 -22.83
N GLN A 184 12.46 -1.25 -22.55
CA GLN A 184 13.53 -1.16 -23.56
C GLN A 184 13.79 -2.53 -24.20
N GLN A 185 13.90 -3.59 -23.40
CA GLN A 185 14.07 -4.95 -23.91
C GLN A 185 12.87 -5.41 -24.76
N SER A 186 11.65 -5.11 -24.33
CA SER A 186 10.43 -5.46 -25.06
C SER A 186 10.32 -4.75 -26.42
N THR A 187 10.73 -3.47 -26.48
CA THR A 187 10.77 -2.69 -27.73
C THR A 187 11.87 -3.18 -28.68
N SER A 188 13.02 -3.59 -28.14
CA SER A 188 14.13 -4.13 -28.94
C SER A 188 13.82 -5.50 -29.55
N CYS A 189 12.94 -6.29 -28.94
CA CYS A 189 12.52 -7.59 -29.47
C CYS A 189 11.31 -7.55 -30.42
N GLY A 190 10.87 -6.37 -30.89
CA GLY A 190 9.79 -6.24 -31.88
C GLY A 190 8.39 -6.66 -31.40
N LEU A 191 8.24 -7.05 -30.13
CA LEU A 191 6.94 -7.37 -29.55
C LEU A 191 6.16 -6.08 -29.29
N ARG A 192 4.96 -5.98 -29.88
CA ARG A 192 3.96 -4.92 -29.68
C ARG A 192 3.47 -4.77 -28.21
N GLY A 193 3.99 -5.59 -27.28
CA GLY A 193 3.63 -5.66 -25.85
C GLY A 193 4.08 -4.48 -24.98
N GLY A 194 4.58 -3.38 -25.56
CA GLY A 194 4.99 -2.19 -24.80
C GLY A 194 3.83 -1.38 -24.20
N LYS A 195 2.58 -1.62 -24.61
CA LYS A 195 1.40 -0.85 -24.15
C LYS A 195 1.05 -1.15 -22.68
N LEU A 196 1.06 -2.42 -22.28
CA LEU A 196 0.85 -2.84 -20.89
C LEU A 196 1.91 -2.25 -19.97
N PHE A 197 3.19 -2.45 -20.28
CA PHE A 197 4.29 -1.92 -19.47
C PHE A 197 4.30 -0.39 -19.37
N ARG A 198 3.92 0.31 -20.44
CA ARG A 198 3.76 1.77 -20.41
C ARG A 198 2.60 2.21 -19.51
N HIS A 199 1.49 1.47 -19.52
CA HIS A 199 0.36 1.73 -18.64
C HIS A 199 0.73 1.48 -17.17
N LEU A 200 1.37 0.34 -16.87
CA LEU A 200 1.84 0.00 -15.53
C LEU A 200 2.86 1.00 -15.00
N MET A 201 3.79 1.43 -15.85
CA MET A 201 4.77 2.45 -15.50
C MET A 201 4.12 3.78 -15.18
N ARG A 202 3.17 4.25 -16.00
CA ARG A 202 2.43 5.50 -15.74
C ARG A 202 1.58 5.43 -14.47
N SER A 203 0.86 4.33 -14.26
CA SER A 203 0.05 4.12 -13.06
C SER A 203 0.93 4.06 -11.80
N THR A 204 2.05 3.36 -11.89
CA THR A 204 3.00 3.24 -10.78
C THR A 204 3.72 4.55 -10.49
N GLU A 205 4.08 5.33 -11.51
CA GLU A 205 4.67 6.66 -11.36
C GLU A 205 3.72 7.58 -10.60
N ILE A 206 2.43 7.63 -11.01
CA ILE A 206 1.42 8.45 -10.34
C ILE A 206 1.19 7.96 -8.90
N ARG A 207 1.03 6.65 -8.69
CA ARG A 207 0.84 6.05 -7.37
C ARG A 207 1.99 6.42 -6.43
N VAL A 208 3.23 6.14 -6.83
CA VAL A 208 4.36 6.31 -5.91
C VAL A 208 4.71 7.79 -5.74
N ALA A 209 4.55 8.63 -6.76
CA ALA A 209 4.72 10.07 -6.62
C ALA A 209 3.69 10.69 -5.66
N THR A 210 2.43 10.26 -5.74
CA THR A 210 1.38 10.75 -4.83
C THR A 210 1.62 10.27 -3.39
N LEU A 211 2.05 9.03 -3.18
CA LEU A 211 2.35 8.52 -1.84
C LEU A 211 3.57 9.19 -1.20
N ALA A 212 4.64 9.39 -1.98
CA ALA A 212 5.82 10.13 -1.53
C ALA A 212 5.47 11.59 -1.19
N LEU A 213 4.64 12.24 -2.03
CA LEU A 213 4.16 13.60 -1.77
C LEU A 213 3.32 13.67 -0.50
N VAL A 214 2.44 12.69 -0.25
CA VAL A 214 1.68 12.60 1.01
C VAL A 214 2.60 12.45 2.20
N GLY A 215 3.62 11.58 2.14
CA GLY A 215 4.60 11.42 3.23
C GLY A 215 5.42 12.69 3.52
N ILE A 216 5.85 13.39 2.46
CA ILE A 216 6.53 14.69 2.60
C ILE A 216 5.58 15.74 3.17
N ALA A 217 4.34 15.81 2.68
CA ALA A 217 3.33 16.72 3.18
C ALA A 217 3.05 16.50 4.67
N ARG A 218 2.89 15.24 5.12
CA ARG A 218 2.75 14.88 6.55
C ARG A 218 3.94 15.36 7.39
N THR A 219 5.15 15.23 6.86
CA THR A 219 6.37 15.70 7.54
C THR A 219 6.36 17.23 7.71
N ILE A 220 5.92 17.96 6.68
CA ILE A 220 5.85 19.44 6.69
C ILE A 220 4.71 19.92 7.61
N THR A 221 3.51 19.36 7.49
CA THR A 221 2.34 19.75 8.30
C THR A 221 2.61 19.53 9.78
N PHE A 222 3.24 18.41 10.12
CA PHE A 222 3.62 18.13 11.49
C PHE A 222 4.71 19.11 12.01
N SER A 223 5.63 19.53 11.14
CA SER A 223 6.63 20.55 11.48
C SER A 223 6.01 21.91 11.78
N PHE A 224 4.89 22.27 11.15
CA PHE A 224 4.16 23.51 11.46
C PHE A 224 3.49 23.51 12.84
N ASN A 225 3.09 22.34 13.36
CA ASN A 225 2.60 22.24 14.75
C ASN A 225 3.66 22.66 15.78
N MET A 226 4.96 22.47 15.48
CA MET A 226 6.07 22.86 16.35
C MET A 226 6.38 24.36 16.32
N ILE A 227 6.20 25.03 15.19
CA ILE A 227 6.58 26.44 15.01
C ILE A 227 5.42 27.37 15.38
N GLY A 228 4.17 26.96 15.12
CA GLY A 228 2.98 27.81 15.18
C GLY A 228 2.18 27.78 16.49
N ASN A 229 2.76 27.34 17.61
CA ASN A 229 2.10 27.28 18.93
C ASN A 229 0.73 26.56 18.91
N ASN A 230 0.66 25.36 18.32
CA ASN A 230 -0.57 24.55 18.21
C ASN A 230 -1.77 25.29 17.56
N SER A 231 -1.51 26.13 16.55
CA SER A 231 -2.59 26.75 15.78
C SER A 231 -3.59 25.70 15.25
N PRO A 232 -4.91 25.92 15.38
CA PRO A 232 -5.93 24.98 14.93
C PRO A 232 -5.81 24.65 13.44
N VAL A 233 -5.28 25.58 12.63
CA VAL A 233 -5.09 25.40 11.19
C VAL A 233 -4.06 24.32 10.87
N SER A 234 -2.95 24.24 11.62
CA SER A 234 -1.89 23.25 11.38
C SER A 234 -2.37 21.82 11.65
N LYS A 235 -3.17 21.64 12.71
CA LYS A 235 -3.81 20.35 13.01
C LYS A 235 -4.85 19.97 11.95
N GLN A 236 -5.66 20.92 11.49
CA GLN A 236 -6.64 20.67 10.42
C GLN A 236 -5.97 20.28 9.10
N LEU A 237 -4.88 20.96 8.74
CA LEU A 237 -4.12 20.64 7.55
C LEU A 237 -3.48 19.25 7.64
N ASP A 238 -2.93 18.88 8.80
CA ASP A 238 -2.38 17.54 9.01
C ASP A 238 -3.48 16.46 8.90
N THR A 239 -4.64 16.68 9.52
CA THR A 239 -5.81 15.79 9.40
C THR A 239 -6.30 15.67 7.96
N PHE A 240 -6.25 16.75 7.18
CA PHE A 240 -6.58 16.72 5.76
C PHE A 240 -5.59 15.84 4.98
N VAL A 241 -4.29 16.06 5.12
CA VAL A 241 -3.27 15.25 4.43
C VAL A 241 -3.36 13.79 4.84
N TYR A 242 -3.63 13.52 6.12
CA TYR A 242 -3.89 12.18 6.63
C TYR A 242 -5.13 11.54 5.98
N SER A 243 -6.21 12.29 5.81
CA SER A 243 -7.43 11.83 5.13
C SER A 243 -7.16 11.46 3.66
N VAL A 244 -6.36 12.26 2.96
CA VAL A 244 -5.90 11.94 1.59
C VAL A 244 -5.09 10.64 1.58
N GLY A 245 -4.21 10.44 2.56
CA GLY A 245 -3.48 9.19 2.75
C GLY A 245 -4.38 7.98 3.04
N ALA A 246 -5.44 8.16 3.83
CA ALA A 246 -6.41 7.12 4.13
C ALA A 246 -7.23 6.66 2.90
N LEU A 247 -7.38 7.53 1.90
CA LEU A 247 -8.04 7.21 0.62
C LEU A 247 -7.11 6.53 -0.39
N PHE A 248 -5.80 6.49 -0.11
CA PHE A 248 -4.81 5.93 -1.02
C PHE A 248 -5.05 4.46 -1.43
N PRO A 249 -5.61 3.57 -0.59
CA PRO A 249 -6.00 2.22 -1.01
C PRO A 249 -6.91 2.18 -2.26
N ILE A 250 -7.67 3.25 -2.56
CA ILE A 250 -8.44 3.37 -3.81
C ILE A 250 -7.51 3.30 -5.03
N VAL A 251 -6.38 4.03 -4.99
CA VAL A 251 -5.38 4.02 -6.06
C VAL A 251 -4.78 2.63 -6.24
N LEU A 252 -4.56 1.92 -5.13
CA LEU A 252 -4.08 0.53 -5.16
C LEU A 252 -5.11 -0.41 -5.80
N PHE A 253 -6.38 -0.31 -5.44
CA PHE A 253 -7.44 -1.12 -6.05
C PHE A 253 -7.57 -0.86 -7.55
N ILE A 254 -7.55 0.42 -7.97
CA ILE A 254 -7.57 0.80 -9.39
C ILE A 254 -6.37 0.22 -10.12
N ASP A 255 -5.16 0.31 -9.56
CA ASP A 255 -3.95 -0.23 -10.16
C ASP A 255 -4.02 -1.76 -10.31
N ILE A 256 -4.54 -2.48 -9.31
CA ILE A 256 -4.73 -3.94 -9.37
C ILE A 256 -5.70 -4.32 -10.50
N ILE A 257 -6.83 -3.62 -10.62
CA ILE A 257 -7.84 -3.90 -11.65
C ILE A 257 -7.31 -3.55 -13.05
N ALA A 258 -6.70 -2.38 -13.20
CA ALA A 258 -6.15 -1.90 -14.45
C ALA A 258 -5.02 -2.82 -14.97
N THR A 259 -4.18 -3.33 -14.06
CA THR A 259 -3.13 -4.29 -14.39
C THR A 259 -3.71 -5.58 -14.97
N ARG A 260 -4.81 -6.10 -14.40
CA ARG A 260 -5.49 -7.28 -14.91
C ARG A 260 -6.11 -7.02 -16.29
N GLN A 261 -6.86 -5.94 -16.44
CA GLN A 261 -7.51 -5.61 -17.71
C GLN A 261 -6.48 -5.46 -18.83
N ALA A 262 -5.38 -4.77 -18.57
CA ALA A 262 -4.33 -4.58 -19.55
C ALA A 262 -3.59 -5.89 -19.89
N TYR A 263 -3.53 -6.86 -18.96
CA TYR A 263 -3.01 -8.20 -19.22
C TYR A 263 -3.96 -9.02 -20.10
N ASP A 264 -5.26 -8.99 -19.80
CA ASP A 264 -6.30 -9.67 -20.59
C ASP A 264 -6.38 -9.10 -22.02
N ASP A 265 -6.19 -7.78 -22.19
CA ASP A 265 -6.10 -7.15 -23.52
C ASP A 265 -4.85 -7.61 -24.30
N ASP A 266 -3.68 -7.71 -23.66
CA ASP A 266 -2.44 -8.16 -24.33
C ASP A 266 -2.53 -9.65 -24.71
N SER A 267 -3.11 -10.48 -23.84
CA SER A 267 -3.28 -11.92 -24.10
C SER A 267 -4.27 -12.18 -25.25
N ASN A 268 -5.38 -11.44 -25.31
CA ASN A 268 -6.34 -11.51 -26.42
C ASN A 268 -5.72 -11.08 -27.75
N VAL A 269 -4.94 -9.99 -27.76
CA VAL A 269 -4.24 -9.53 -28.97
C VAL A 269 -3.20 -10.56 -29.44
N ARG A 270 -2.46 -11.18 -28.53
CA ARG A 270 -1.52 -12.27 -28.87
C ARG A 270 -2.25 -13.47 -29.48
N CYS A 271 -3.32 -13.94 -28.86
CA CYS A 271 -4.11 -15.07 -29.36
C CYS A 271 -4.67 -14.79 -30.77
N ASN A 272 -5.18 -13.58 -31.02
CA ASN A 272 -5.70 -13.19 -32.32
C ASN A 272 -4.61 -13.06 -33.40
N THR A 273 -3.37 -12.73 -33.01
CA THR A 273 -2.24 -12.63 -33.94
C THR A 273 -1.72 -14.01 -34.35
N PHE A 274 -1.76 -14.99 -33.45
CA PHE A 274 -1.39 -16.39 -33.75
C PHE A 274 -2.54 -17.21 -34.35
N GLY A 275 -3.80 -16.77 -34.20
CA GLY A 275 -5.00 -17.40 -34.77
C GLY A 275 -5.57 -16.73 -36.03
N GLY A 276 -4.92 -15.70 -36.58
CA GLY A 276 -5.31 -15.01 -37.83
C GLY A 276 -4.80 -15.72 -39.09
N PRO A 277 -5.44 -15.54 -40.26
CA PRO A 277 -5.52 -16.54 -41.33
C PRO A 277 -4.20 -16.69 -42.10
N ALA A 278 -3.35 -17.62 -41.65
CA ALA A 278 -2.32 -18.27 -42.47
C ALA A 278 -2.69 -19.73 -42.79
N ALA A 279 -3.96 -20.10 -42.63
CA ALA A 279 -4.48 -21.45 -42.90
C ALA A 279 -5.86 -21.40 -43.59
N VAL A 280 -6.04 -20.49 -44.55
CA VAL A 280 -7.14 -20.59 -45.53
C VAL A 280 -6.51 -20.62 -46.91
N ASP A 281 -5.74 -21.68 -47.16
CA ASP A 281 -5.43 -22.17 -48.51
C ASP A 281 -4.91 -23.61 -48.38
N GLN A 282 -5.80 -24.52 -47.95
CA GLN A 282 -5.87 -25.90 -48.45
C GLN A 282 -6.94 -26.71 -47.71
N ALA A 283 -7.57 -27.58 -48.48
CA ALA A 283 -8.46 -28.68 -48.10
C ALA A 283 -9.93 -28.33 -47.79
N ALA A 284 -10.70 -28.24 -48.88
CA ALA A 284 -12.06 -28.75 -48.90
C ALA A 284 -12.08 -30.22 -48.43
N GLY A 285 -12.96 -30.57 -47.49
CA GLY A 285 -13.27 -31.98 -47.18
C GLY A 285 -13.75 -32.29 -45.76
N SER A 286 -15.06 -32.50 -45.63
CA SER A 286 -15.77 -33.39 -44.68
C SER A 286 -15.83 -33.10 -43.16
N SER A 287 -17.07 -32.84 -42.72
CA SER A 287 -17.87 -33.52 -41.67
C SER A 287 -17.41 -33.53 -40.19
N ASP A 288 -18.27 -32.90 -39.38
CA ASP A 288 -18.74 -33.25 -38.03
C ASP A 288 -17.75 -33.59 -36.90
N ARG A 289 -17.62 -32.68 -35.90
CA ARG A 289 -17.79 -32.93 -34.44
C ARG A 289 -17.53 -31.68 -33.57
N PRO A 290 -18.03 -31.65 -32.31
CA PRO A 290 -18.40 -30.43 -31.61
C PRO A 290 -17.26 -29.75 -30.83
N ALA A 291 -17.50 -28.47 -30.55
CA ALA A 291 -16.65 -27.53 -29.85
C ALA A 291 -16.08 -28.05 -28.51
N THR A 292 -14.78 -28.33 -28.50
CA THR A 292 -13.98 -28.43 -27.28
C THR A 292 -13.69 -27.04 -26.73
N LYS A 293 -14.18 -26.78 -25.52
CA LYS A 293 -13.86 -25.61 -24.69
C LYS A 293 -12.35 -25.43 -24.59
N SER A 294 -11.93 -24.20 -24.89
CA SER A 294 -10.59 -23.64 -24.74
C SER A 294 -10.01 -23.90 -23.34
N THR A 295 -9.00 -24.76 -23.29
CA THR A 295 -8.00 -24.88 -22.22
C THR A 295 -7.07 -23.67 -22.26
N CYS A 296 -7.53 -22.52 -21.74
CA CYS A 296 -6.70 -21.34 -21.48
C CYS A 296 -6.75 -20.92 -20.00
N GLU A 297 -7.18 -21.79 -19.08
CA GLU A 297 -7.20 -21.51 -17.63
C GLU A 297 -5.94 -22.01 -16.90
N HIS A 298 -5.04 -22.76 -17.55
CA HIS A 298 -3.92 -23.42 -16.86
C HIS A 298 -2.58 -22.67 -16.87
N HIS A 299 -2.52 -21.44 -17.39
CA HIS A 299 -1.23 -20.77 -17.67
C HIS A 299 -0.88 -19.59 -16.73
N GLU A 300 -1.64 -19.37 -15.64
CA GLU A 300 -1.24 -18.38 -14.62
C GLU A 300 -0.10 -18.90 -13.72
N ASP A 301 -0.02 -20.22 -13.50
CA ASP A 301 1.09 -20.83 -12.74
C ASP A 301 2.36 -20.98 -13.58
N GLU A 302 2.26 -21.02 -14.91
CA GLU A 302 3.43 -21.15 -15.78
C GLU A 302 4.21 -19.84 -15.96
N ILE A 303 3.64 -18.64 -15.76
CA ILE A 303 4.47 -17.42 -15.85
C ILE A 303 5.30 -17.21 -14.57
N PHE A 304 4.85 -17.73 -13.43
CA PHE A 304 5.62 -17.71 -12.18
C PHE A 304 6.52 -18.97 -12.03
N ALA A 305 6.12 -20.13 -12.56
CA ALA A 305 6.90 -21.36 -12.56
C ALA A 305 7.88 -21.49 -13.75
N SER A 306 7.57 -20.98 -14.94
CA SER A 306 8.48 -21.05 -16.11
C SER A 306 9.67 -20.08 -15.97
N ARG A 307 9.59 -19.06 -15.10
CA ARG A 307 10.75 -18.30 -14.63
C ARG A 307 11.67 -19.08 -13.68
N HIS A 308 11.19 -20.17 -13.09
CA HIS A 308 12.02 -21.09 -12.29
C HIS A 308 12.70 -22.16 -13.18
N VAL A 309 12.08 -22.55 -14.29
CA VAL A 309 12.67 -23.52 -15.25
C VAL A 309 13.76 -22.87 -16.10
N MET A 310 13.56 -21.64 -16.60
CA MET A 310 14.63 -20.88 -17.28
C MET A 310 15.83 -20.53 -16.37
N ARG A 311 15.63 -20.51 -15.04
CA ARG A 311 16.68 -20.24 -14.06
C ARG A 311 17.62 -21.44 -13.83
N ASN A 312 17.16 -22.67 -14.06
CA ASN A 312 18.02 -23.85 -13.90
C ASN A 312 18.94 -24.08 -15.11
N ASP A 313 18.49 -23.74 -16.32
CA ASP A 313 19.32 -23.92 -17.54
C ASP A 313 20.44 -22.86 -17.67
N GLU A 314 20.26 -21.65 -17.16
CA GLU A 314 21.34 -20.63 -17.10
C GLU A 314 22.37 -20.93 -16.00
N VAL A 315 21.94 -21.47 -14.85
CA VAL A 315 22.87 -21.85 -13.76
C VAL A 315 23.68 -23.10 -14.14
N LEU A 316 23.07 -24.07 -14.83
CA LEU A 316 23.78 -25.25 -15.34
C LEU A 316 24.76 -24.92 -16.48
N ARG A 317 24.48 -23.89 -17.30
CA ARG A 317 25.43 -23.42 -18.33
C ARG A 317 26.60 -22.60 -17.76
N GLN A 318 26.44 -21.96 -16.61
CA GLN A 318 27.54 -21.24 -15.94
C GLN A 318 28.44 -22.12 -15.07
N GLN A 319 28.05 -23.37 -14.80
CA GLN A 319 28.90 -24.37 -14.11
C GLN A 319 29.64 -25.32 -15.08
N ALA A 320 29.39 -25.20 -16.40
CA ALA A 320 29.98 -26.05 -17.43
C ALA A 320 31.07 -25.34 -18.28
N VAL A 321 31.61 -24.22 -17.78
CA VAL A 321 32.78 -23.52 -18.36
C VAL A 321 33.84 -23.33 -17.29
#